data_AF-A0A972QPN8-F1
#
_entry.id   AF-A0A972QPN8-F1
#
_cell.length_a   1.000
_cell.length_b   1.000
_cell.length_c   1.000
_cell.angle_alpha   90.00
_cell.angle_beta   90.00
_cell.angle_gamma   90.00
#
_symmetry.space_group_name_H-M   'P 1'
#
loop_
_entity.id
_entity.type
_entity.pdbx_description
1 polymer ?
#
loop_
_entity_poly.entity_id
_entity_poly.type
_entity_poly.pdbx_seq_one_letter_code
_entity_poly.pdbx_strand_id
1 'polypeptide(L)'
;MKVNEALKVIDEGWLRKPRGFRVHFQKQVDSEWVIEYAPGEKEKALDSDVVAWRLAWKLSEATKPDKTEIKEDDLINIYVVDDLGNPIKYYASNQFEVFNRREIGS
;
A
#
# COMPACT_ATOMS: atom_id res chain seq x y z
N MET A 1 30.87 23.95 6.69
CA MET A 1 29.52 23.39 6.82
C MET A 1 29.01 23.72 8.21
N LYS A 2 27.84 24.37 8.33
CA LYS A 2 27.21 24.61 9.64
C LYS A 2 26.58 23.30 10.15
N VAL A 3 26.46 23.14 11.47
CA VAL A 3 25.87 21.94 12.08
C VAL A 3 24.49 21.62 11.49
N ASN A 4 23.66 22.63 11.22
CA ASN A 4 22.33 22.46 10.62
C ASN A 4 22.36 21.93 9.18
N GLU A 5 23.40 22.23 8.40
CA GLU A 5 23.56 21.69 7.04
C GLU A 5 24.00 20.22 7.10
N ALA A 6 24.89 19.89 8.06
CA ALA A 6 25.31 18.51 8.31
C ALA A 6 24.13 17.60 8.71
N LEU A 7 23.25 18.10 9.57
CA LEU A 7 22.07 17.37 10.03
C LEU A 7 21.08 17.10 8.89
N LYS A 8 20.86 18.04 7.97
CA LYS A 8 20.01 17.83 6.79
C LYS A 8 20.53 16.72 5.87
N VAL A 9 21.83 16.72 5.60
CA VAL A 9 22.47 15.68 4.77
C VAL A 9 22.36 14.30 5.42
N ILE A 10 22.50 14.23 6.75
CA ILE A 10 22.31 12.99 7.49
C ILE A 10 20.84 12.54 7.41
N ASP A 11 19.88 13.44 7.60
CA ASP A 11 18.45 13.12 7.56
C ASP A 11 18.00 12.68 6.16
N GLU A 12 18.56 13.27 5.11
CA GLU A 12 18.34 12.88 3.70
C GLU A 12 18.97 11.53 3.34
N GLY A 13 20.12 11.19 3.96
CA GLY A 13 20.81 9.91 3.75
C GLY A 13 20.35 8.78 4.68
N TRP A 14 19.59 9.09 5.73
CA TRP A 14 19.12 8.12 6.70
C TRP A 14 17.88 7.41 6.18
N LEU A 15 17.96 6.08 6.06
CA LEU A 15 16.79 5.26 5.75
C LEU A 15 15.83 5.33 6.95
N ARG A 16 14.87 6.25 6.92
CA ARG A 16 13.85 6.37 7.95
C ARG A 16 13.09 5.05 8.03
N LYS A 17 13.09 4.44 9.21
CA LYS A 17 12.28 3.25 9.47
C LYS A 17 10.80 3.64 9.43
N PRO A 18 9.96 2.97 8.62
CA PRO A 18 8.52 3.18 8.66
C PRO A 18 7.97 3.03 10.07
N ARG A 19 7.06 3.94 10.45
CA ARG A 19 6.39 3.91 11.76
C ARG A 19 5.16 3.00 11.76
N GLY A 20 4.70 2.62 10.58
CA GLY A 20 3.65 1.63 10.39
C GLY A 20 3.39 1.39 8.91
N PHE A 21 2.48 0.46 8.66
CA PHE A 21 2.15 -0.01 7.32
C PHE A 21 0.64 -0.09 7.13
N ARG A 22 0.20 0.12 5.90
CA ARG A 22 -1.19 -0.06 5.48
C ARG A 22 -1.23 -0.76 4.14
N VAL A 23 -2.31 -1.48 3.88
CA VAL A 23 -2.65 -1.97 2.55
C VAL A 23 -3.44 -0.88 1.84
N HIS A 24 -2.91 -0.39 0.73
CA HIS A 24 -3.62 0.45 -0.22
C HIS A 24 -4.39 -0.45 -1.19
N PHE A 25 -5.62 -0.08 -1.53
CA PHE A 25 -6.38 -0.69 -2.60
C PHE A 25 -7.36 0.30 -3.22
N GLN A 26 -7.88 -0.05 -4.39
CA GLN A 26 -8.95 0.69 -5.04
C GLN A 26 -10.21 -0.16 -5.05
N LYS A 27 -11.34 0.51 -4.80
CA LYS A 27 -12.68 -0.07 -4.80
C LYS A 27 -13.61 0.82 -5.60
N GLN A 28 -14.59 0.22 -6.28
CA GLN A 28 -15.65 0.99 -6.92
C GLN A 28 -16.74 1.33 -5.90
N VAL A 29 -17.08 2.61 -5.79
CA VAL A 29 -18.18 3.15 -4.96
C VAL A 29 -18.95 4.14 -5.81
N ASP A 30 -20.26 3.97 -5.94
CA ASP A 30 -21.13 4.85 -6.76
C ASP A 30 -20.62 5.06 -8.20
N SER A 31 -20.08 3.99 -8.82
CA SER A 31 -19.43 3.99 -10.15
C SER A 31 -18.09 4.74 -10.24
N GLU A 32 -17.57 5.29 -9.15
CA GLU A 32 -16.26 5.94 -9.09
C GLU A 32 -15.22 5.04 -8.41
N TRP A 33 -13.97 5.13 -8.87
CA TRP A 33 -12.85 4.45 -8.22
C TRP A 33 -12.34 5.27 -7.05
N VAL A 34 -12.52 4.77 -5.83
CA VAL A 34 -12.01 5.38 -4.61
C VAL A 34 -10.79 4.62 -4.10
N ILE A 35 -9.87 5.35 -3.47
CA ILE A 35 -8.72 4.77 -2.77
C ILE A 35 -9.11 4.56 -1.32
N GLU A 36 -8.83 3.37 -0.80
CA GLU A 36 -9.05 3.01 0.59
C GLU A 36 -7.82 2.30 1.18
N TYR A 37 -7.78 2.24 2.51
CA TYR A 37 -6.69 1.65 3.26
C TYR A 37 -7.18 0.64 4.29
N ALA A 38 -6.38 -0.42 4.50
CA ALA A 38 -6.57 -1.36 5.59
C ALA A 38 -5.27 -1.53 6.40
N PRO A 39 -5.26 -1.22 7.71
CA PRO A 39 -6.31 -0.51 8.45
C PRO A 39 -6.57 0.88 7.87
N GLY A 40 -7.76 1.44 8.10
CA GLY A 40 -8.14 2.76 7.59
C GLY A 40 -7.27 3.88 8.16
N GLU A 41 -7.24 5.05 7.50
CA GLU A 41 -6.36 6.16 7.86
C GLU A 41 -6.47 6.61 9.33
N LYS A 42 -7.69 6.52 9.88
CA LYS A 42 -8.01 6.89 11.27
C LYS A 42 -7.70 5.78 12.29
N GLU A 43 -7.42 4.57 11.82
CA GLU A 43 -7.09 3.43 12.68
C GLU A 43 -5.58 3.33 12.90
N LYS A 44 -5.14 2.60 13.92
CA LYS A 44 -3.70 2.38 14.14
C LYS A 44 -3.12 1.57 12.98
N ALA A 45 -2.03 2.04 12.39
CA ALA A 45 -1.30 1.33 11.34
C ALA A 45 -0.69 0.01 11.86
N LEU A 46 -0.42 -0.92 10.95
CA LEU A 46 0.26 -2.18 11.27
C LEU A 46 1.73 -1.91 11.59
N ASP A 47 2.31 -2.66 12.53
CA ASP A 47 3.70 -2.50 12.95
C ASP A 47 4.68 -3.41 12.18
N SER A 48 4.17 -4.27 11.30
CA SER A 48 4.95 -5.21 10.49
C SER A 48 4.53 -5.17 9.03
N ASP A 49 5.53 -5.03 8.16
CA ASP A 49 5.42 -5.16 6.71
C ASP A 49 4.97 -6.55 6.29
N VAL A 50 5.48 -7.61 6.93
CA VAL A 50 5.07 -9.00 6.67
C VAL A 50 3.57 -9.19 6.97
N VAL A 51 3.07 -8.62 8.07
CA VAL A 51 1.64 -8.67 8.41
C VAL A 51 0.82 -7.90 7.39
N ALA A 52 1.27 -6.71 6.97
CA ALA A 52 0.61 -5.91 5.95
C ALA A 52 0.54 -6.64 4.60
N TRP A 53 1.64 -7.26 4.16
CA TRP A 53 1.66 -8.05 2.93
C TRP A 53 0.78 -9.30 3.01
N ARG A 54 0.73 -9.96 4.17
CA ARG A 54 -0.19 -11.08 4.37
C ARG A 54 -1.65 -10.64 4.33
N LEU A 55 -1.96 -9.46 4.85
CA LEU A 55 -3.29 -8.86 4.74
C LEU A 55 -3.63 -8.53 3.29
N ALA A 56 -2.70 -7.90 2.56
CA ALA A 56 -2.86 -7.60 1.13
C ALA A 56 -3.16 -8.85 0.30
N TRP A 57 -2.43 -9.94 0.55
CA TRP A 57 -2.68 -11.23 -0.10
C TRP A 57 -4.07 -11.79 0.24
N LYS A 58 -4.46 -11.78 1.53
CA LYS A 58 -5.80 -12.23 1.94
C LYS A 58 -6.92 -11.42 1.30
N LEU A 59 -6.77 -10.11 1.21
CA LEU A 59 -7.72 -9.24 0.52
C LEU A 59 -7.80 -9.60 -0.95
N SER A 60 -6.66 -9.80 -1.62
CA SER A 60 -6.63 -10.18 -3.04
C SER A 60 -7.30 -11.53 -3.32
N GLU A 61 -7.15 -12.51 -2.42
CA GLU A 61 -7.77 -13.83 -2.57
C GLU A 61 -9.26 -13.81 -2.23
N ALA A 62 -9.68 -12.97 -1.27
CA ALA A 62 -11.09 -12.81 -0.90
C ALA A 62 -11.91 -12.12 -1.99
N THR A 63 -11.30 -11.21 -2.74
CA THR A 63 -11.95 -10.43 -3.80
C THR A 63 -11.42 -10.78 -5.18
N LYS A 64 -10.91 -12.00 -5.34
CA LYS A 64 -10.33 -12.47 -6.60
C LYS A 64 -11.45 -12.55 -7.64
N PRO A 65 -11.42 -11.71 -8.69
CA PRO A 65 -12.49 -11.74 -9.69
C PRO A 65 -12.37 -13.04 -10.49
N ASP A 66 -13.44 -13.84 -10.52
CA ASP A 66 -13.54 -15.05 -11.35
C ASP A 66 -13.46 -14.75 -12.86
N LYS A 67 -13.54 -13.47 -13.28
CA LYS A 67 -13.75 -13.04 -14.67
C LYS A 67 -13.00 -11.76 -15.03
N THR A 68 -12.92 -11.51 -16.33
CA THR A 68 -12.41 -10.29 -16.96
C THR A 68 -13.13 -9.02 -16.50
N GLU A 69 -14.39 -9.14 -16.07
CA GLU A 69 -15.24 -8.05 -15.58
C GLU A 69 -15.03 -7.80 -14.08
N ILE A 70 -14.78 -6.53 -13.74
CA ILE A 70 -14.72 -6.04 -12.37
C ILE A 70 -16.15 -5.88 -11.87
N LYS A 71 -16.43 -6.43 -10.69
CA LYS A 71 -17.72 -6.26 -10.01
C LYS A 71 -17.65 -5.13 -8.99
N GLU A 72 -18.83 -4.62 -8.66
CA GLU A 72 -19.03 -3.81 -7.46
C GLU A 72 -18.50 -4.59 -6.24
N ASP A 73 -17.75 -3.91 -5.37
CA ASP A 73 -16.96 -4.47 -4.25
C ASP A 73 -15.62 -5.19 -4.57
N ASP A 74 -15.23 -5.37 -5.84
CA ASP A 74 -13.90 -5.92 -6.13
C ASP A 74 -12.78 -4.96 -5.68
N LEU A 75 -11.76 -5.52 -5.03
CA LEU A 75 -10.54 -4.79 -4.68
C LEU A 75 -9.47 -5.02 -5.74
N ILE A 76 -8.97 -3.93 -6.30
CA ILE A 76 -7.93 -3.93 -7.33
C ILE A 76 -6.74 -3.09 -6.90
N ASN A 77 -5.61 -3.27 -7.59
CA ASN A 77 -4.39 -2.50 -7.38
C ASN A 77 -3.97 -2.47 -5.91
N ILE A 78 -3.89 -3.67 -5.31
CA ILE A 78 -3.65 -3.88 -3.89
C ILE A 78 -2.14 -3.95 -3.64
N TYR A 79 -1.59 -3.05 -2.82
CA TYR A 79 -0.18 -3.03 -2.45
C TYR A 79 0.02 -2.43 -1.05
N VAL A 80 1.22 -2.56 -0.49
CA VAL A 80 1.52 -2.05 0.86
C VAL A 80 2.23 -0.71 0.78
N VAL A 81 1.85 0.21 1.66
CA VAL A 81 2.45 1.53 1.85
C VAL A 81 2.97 1.72 3.28
N ASP A 82 3.93 2.62 3.45
CA ASP A 82 4.43 3.10 4.75
C ASP A 82 3.52 4.18 5.39
N ASP A 83 3.93 4.72 6.54
CA ASP A 83 3.21 5.78 7.27
C ASP A 83 3.11 7.11 6.52
N LEU A 84 3.86 7.28 5.43
CA LEU A 84 3.86 8.46 4.57
C LEU A 84 3.12 8.20 3.25
N GLY A 85 2.54 7.01 3.08
CA GLY A 85 1.85 6.60 1.85
C GLY A 85 2.79 6.14 0.72
N ASN A 86 4.09 5.97 0.98
CA ASN A 86 5.02 5.49 -0.04
C ASN A 86 4.85 3.97 -0.22
N PRO A 87 4.78 3.47 -1.46
CA PRO A 87 4.76 2.04 -1.72
C PRO A 87 6.05 1.36 -1.22
N ILE A 88 5.91 0.23 -0.53
CA ILE A 88 7.05 -0.58 -0.09
C ILE A 88 7.22 -1.80 -0.99
N LYS A 89 8.42 -2.39 -0.96
CA LYS A 89 8.72 -3.63 -1.68
C LYS A 89 8.10 -4.84 -0.97
N TYR A 90 7.78 -5.87 -1.74
CA TYR A 90 7.28 -7.14 -1.21
C TYR A 90 8.37 -7.88 -0.45
N TYR A 91 8.06 -8.30 0.78
CA TYR A 91 9.05 -8.92 1.68
C TYR A 91 9.67 -10.20 1.10
N ALA A 92 8.94 -10.95 0.27
CA ALA A 92 9.40 -12.22 -0.27
C ALA A 92 10.30 -12.06 -1.50
N SER A 93 9.99 -11.13 -2.40
CA SER A 93 10.71 -10.95 -3.68
C SER A 93 11.64 -9.74 -3.69
N ASN A 94 11.50 -8.83 -2.73
CA ASN A 94 12.15 -7.52 -2.70
C ASN A 94 11.90 -6.69 -3.98
N GLN A 95 10.76 -6.91 -4.64
CA GLN A 95 10.28 -6.15 -5.79
C GLN A 95 9.01 -5.38 -5.45
N PHE A 96 8.68 -4.36 -6.23
CA PHE A 96 7.37 -3.73 -6.12
C PHE A 96 6.30 -4.70 -6.65
N GLU A 97 5.30 -4.99 -5.83
CA GLU A 97 4.27 -5.98 -6.12
C GLU A 97 2.88 -5.35 -5.99
N VAL A 98 1.99 -5.70 -6.91
CA VAL A 98 0.61 -5.20 -6.92
C VAL A 98 -0.32 -6.37 -7.21
N PHE A 99 -1.10 -6.79 -6.21
CA PHE A 99 -2.11 -7.83 -6.40
C PHE A 99 -3.35 -7.28 -7.11
N ASN A 100 -4.03 -8.16 -7.85
CA ASN A 100 -5.22 -7.83 -8.65
C ASN A 100 -5.01 -6.57 -9.51
N ARG A 101 -3.87 -6.49 -10.19
CA ARG A 101 -3.52 -5.33 -11.02
C ARG A 101 -4.53 -5.12 -12.13
N ARG A 102 -5.07 -3.91 -12.24
CA ARG A 102 -6.00 -3.50 -13.29
C ARG A 102 -5.67 -2.08 -13.75
N GLU A 103 -5.75 -1.86 -15.06
CA GLU A 103 -5.75 -0.51 -15.61
C GLU A 103 -7.13 0.10 -15.36
N ILE A 104 -7.15 1.25 -14.69
CA ILE A 104 -8.34 2.07 -14.60
C ILE A 104 -8.22 3.07 -15.75
N GLY A 105 -9.17 3.03 -16.70
CA GLY A 105 -9.23 4.02 -17.76
C GLY A 105 -9.37 5.42 -17.17
N SER A 106 -8.47 6.32 -17.58
CA SER A 106 -8.48 7.76 -17.29
C SER A 106 -9.60 8.50 -17.99
#